data_AF-A0A8J7PAY8-F1
#
_entry.id   AF-A0A8J7PAY8-F1
#
_cell.length_a   1.000
_cell.length_b   1.000
_cell.length_c   1.000
_cell.angle_alpha   90.00
_cell.angle_beta   90.00
_cell.angle_gamma   90.00
#
_symmetry.space_group_name_H-M   'P 1'
#
loop_
_entity.id
_entity.type
_entity.pdbx_description
1 polymer ?
#
loop_
_entity_poly.entity_id
_entity_poly.type
_entity_poly.pdbx_seq_one_letter_code
_entity_poly.pdbx_strand_id
1 'polypeptide(L)'
;MSNRPDQSKDRPKESEGTAAQVEAKIDLIQQKVPDAQPEQKGKDILQGIISVPPDKLGLGLKETRAAAEAFLSNSDKEQAMQKLQPRFEGAITQSDKDFGKSMGENWSNVLVARRDLGMINSQLMGANAQAGEILRQMPPEDRARAMAVITLLADDKIDDKTKSSLREKLADQPQLLSIADSAAKLQERRKSAEESLTKAQEPLLKAAMEQSASRLVYAQALQQSGRIGESFRVKQEGEEVWKANVSKIMATPREPVKPPLEV
;
A
#
# COMPACT_ATOMS: atom_id res chain seq x y z
N MET A 1 41.42 -28.50 41.74
CA MET A 1 41.27 -29.49 40.64
C MET A 1 39.85 -30.03 40.68
N SER A 2 38.99 -29.66 39.74
CA SER A 2 37.94 -30.53 39.21
C SER A 2 37.34 -29.91 37.96
N ASN A 3 37.32 -30.71 36.90
CA ASN A 3 37.03 -30.36 35.51
C ASN A 3 35.58 -29.94 35.28
N ARG A 4 35.37 -28.91 34.45
CA ARG A 4 34.11 -28.75 33.70
C ARG A 4 34.44 -28.44 32.24
N PRO A 5 33.99 -29.27 31.28
CA PRO A 5 34.34 -29.13 29.88
C PRO A 5 33.58 -27.99 29.20
N ASP A 6 34.34 -27.34 28.31
CA ASP A 6 33.95 -26.41 27.28
C ASP A 6 32.83 -27.00 26.39
N GLN A 7 31.70 -26.29 26.28
CA GLN A 7 30.67 -26.54 25.26
C GLN A 7 30.49 -25.27 24.44
N SER A 8 31.47 -25.01 23.60
CA SER A 8 31.32 -24.27 22.36
C SER A 8 31.07 -25.26 21.22
N LYS A 9 29.81 -25.40 20.79
CA LYS A 9 29.43 -25.73 19.40
C LYS A 9 27.91 -25.70 19.19
N ASP A 10 27.54 -25.04 18.10
CA ASP A 10 26.33 -25.21 17.30
C ASP A 10 24.99 -24.75 17.91
N ARG A 11 24.74 -23.43 17.84
CA ARG A 11 23.37 -22.93 17.64
C ARG A 11 23.08 -22.91 16.13
N PRO A 12 22.00 -23.55 15.64
CA PRO A 12 21.55 -23.35 14.28
C PRO A 12 21.06 -21.92 14.10
N LYS A 13 21.55 -21.24 13.05
CA LYS A 13 20.95 -20.02 12.52
C LYS A 13 19.56 -20.35 11.97
N GLU A 14 18.52 -20.19 12.78
CA GLU A 14 17.14 -20.12 12.30
C GLU A 14 16.68 -18.66 12.30
N SER A 15 16.39 -18.13 11.11
CA SER A 15 15.41 -17.05 10.80
C SER A 15 15.75 -16.18 9.58
N GLU A 16 16.77 -16.48 8.78
CA GLU A 16 17.07 -15.71 7.57
C GLU A 16 16.14 -16.04 6.37
N GLY A 17 15.35 -17.12 6.43
CA GLY A 17 14.54 -17.60 5.30
C GLY A 17 13.22 -16.88 5.05
N THR A 18 12.65 -16.19 6.05
CA THR A 18 11.32 -15.56 5.95
C THR A 18 11.38 -14.03 5.82
N ALA A 19 12.44 -13.39 6.32
CA ALA A 19 12.67 -11.96 6.13
C ALA A 19 13.09 -11.64 4.69
N ALA A 20 14.00 -12.44 4.12
CA ALA A 20 14.52 -12.24 2.77
C ALA A 20 13.46 -12.42 1.65
N GLN A 21 12.43 -13.26 1.87
CA GLN A 21 11.34 -13.44 0.91
C GLN A 21 10.24 -12.37 1.01
N VAL A 22 10.16 -11.66 2.13
CA VAL A 22 9.27 -10.50 2.28
C VAL A 22 9.96 -9.25 1.73
N GLU A 23 11.28 -9.09 1.94
CA GLU A 23 12.08 -8.04 1.30
C GLU A 23 12.07 -8.16 -0.24
N ALA A 24 12.26 -9.37 -0.79
CA ALA A 24 12.25 -9.59 -2.25
C ALA A 24 10.90 -9.31 -2.94
N LYS A 25 9.78 -9.33 -2.21
CA LYS A 25 8.46 -8.96 -2.77
C LYS A 25 8.13 -7.47 -2.58
N ILE A 26 8.78 -6.79 -1.63
CA ILE A 26 8.69 -5.33 -1.48
C ILE A 26 9.58 -4.65 -2.54
N ASP A 27 10.73 -5.24 -2.89
CA ASP A 27 11.62 -4.73 -3.94
C ASP A 27 11.00 -4.80 -5.35
N LEU A 28 10.14 -5.78 -5.64
CA LEU A 28 9.47 -5.86 -6.94
C LEU A 28 8.37 -4.79 -7.13
N ILE A 29 7.91 -4.16 -6.05
CA ILE A 29 6.98 -3.03 -6.09
C ILE A 29 7.73 -1.68 -6.04
N GLN A 30 8.98 -1.66 -5.56
CA GLN A 30 9.83 -0.46 -5.52
C GLN A 30 10.80 -0.30 -6.70
N GLN A 31 11.06 -1.33 -7.50
CA GLN A 31 11.96 -1.24 -8.68
C GLN A 31 11.32 -0.65 -9.95
N LYS A 32 10.67 0.50 -9.81
CA LYS A 32 10.43 1.41 -10.94
C LYS A 32 10.71 2.87 -10.56
N VAL A 33 11.82 3.09 -9.87
CA VAL A 33 12.45 4.41 -9.79
C VAL A 33 13.75 4.33 -10.60
N PRO A 34 13.83 4.95 -11.78
CA PRO A 34 15.11 5.19 -12.43
C PRO A 34 15.79 6.37 -11.72
N ASP A 35 16.97 6.11 -11.18
CA ASP A 35 17.87 7.14 -10.66
C ASP A 35 18.42 8.03 -11.79
N ALA A 36 18.35 9.34 -11.51
CA ALA A 36 19.06 10.48 -12.07
C ALA A 36 18.95 10.88 -13.57
N GLN A 37 18.42 12.10 -13.75
CA GLN A 37 18.49 13.08 -14.86
C GLN A 37 17.40 13.04 -15.96
N PRO A 38 17.00 14.20 -16.56
CA PRO A 38 17.16 15.62 -16.19
C PRO A 38 15.82 16.20 -15.69
N GLU A 39 15.74 17.49 -15.39
CA GLU A 39 14.49 18.23 -15.14
C GLU A 39 13.36 17.78 -16.09
N GLN A 40 12.45 16.93 -15.62
CA GLN A 40 11.18 16.76 -16.30
C GLN A 40 10.55 18.13 -16.31
N LYS A 41 10.42 18.76 -17.49
CA LYS A 41 9.53 19.90 -17.71
C LYS A 41 8.18 19.52 -17.11
N GLY A 42 7.97 19.95 -15.86
CA GLY A 42 6.86 19.51 -15.06
C GLY A 42 5.60 19.85 -15.80
N LYS A 43 4.74 18.86 -16.04
CA LYS A 43 3.38 19.13 -16.49
C LYS A 43 2.80 20.16 -15.52
N ASP A 44 2.40 21.31 -16.05
CA ASP A 44 1.81 22.38 -15.27
C ASP A 44 0.60 21.82 -14.50
N ILE A 45 0.68 21.73 -13.16
CA ILE A 45 -0.36 21.13 -12.31
C ILE A 45 -1.66 21.94 -12.44
N LEU A 46 -1.57 23.26 -12.63
CA LEU A 46 -2.70 24.15 -12.91
C LEU A 46 -3.41 23.74 -14.20
N GLN A 47 -2.67 23.54 -15.30
CA GLN A 47 -3.25 23.06 -16.56
C GLN A 47 -3.78 21.62 -16.43
N GLY A 48 -3.08 20.80 -15.63
CA GLY A 48 -3.46 19.43 -15.32
C GLY A 48 -4.84 19.35 -14.66
N ILE A 49 -5.09 20.16 -13.63
CA ILE A 49 -6.38 20.12 -12.91
C ILE A 49 -7.54 20.67 -13.74
N ILE A 50 -7.30 21.69 -14.58
CA ILE A 50 -8.32 22.26 -15.47
C ILE A 50 -8.78 21.24 -16.51
N SER A 51 -7.87 20.38 -16.96
CA SER A 51 -8.13 19.30 -17.92
C SER A 51 -8.98 18.16 -17.34
N VAL A 52 -9.14 18.09 -16.02
CA VAL A 52 -10.00 17.09 -15.38
C VAL A 52 -11.47 17.55 -15.43
N PRO A 53 -12.40 16.69 -15.89
CA PRO A 53 -13.83 17.01 -15.88
C PRO A 53 -14.35 17.33 -14.46
N PRO A 54 -15.12 18.42 -14.27
CA PRO A 54 -15.61 18.82 -12.94
C PRO A 54 -16.49 17.78 -12.25
N ASP A 55 -17.18 16.91 -12.99
CA ASP A 55 -18.00 15.83 -12.46
C ASP A 55 -17.17 14.72 -11.77
N LYS A 56 -15.87 14.62 -12.07
CA LYS A 56 -14.98 13.61 -11.48
C LYS A 56 -14.32 14.04 -10.16
N LEU A 57 -14.39 15.33 -9.84
CA LEU A 57 -13.74 15.96 -8.70
C LEU A 57 -14.68 16.06 -7.50
N GLY A 58 -14.17 15.91 -6.27
CA GLY A 58 -14.88 16.35 -5.06
C GLY A 58 -15.03 17.86 -4.99
N LEU A 59 -15.88 18.33 -4.08
CA LEU A 59 -16.29 19.74 -4.00
C LEU A 59 -15.08 20.67 -3.83
N GLY A 60 -14.16 20.35 -2.91
CA GLY A 60 -12.96 21.16 -2.71
C GLY A 60 -12.06 21.25 -3.94
N LEU A 61 -11.90 20.15 -4.68
CA LEU A 61 -11.05 20.15 -5.88
C LEU A 61 -11.73 20.80 -7.09
N LYS A 62 -13.07 20.82 -7.16
CA LYS A 62 -13.82 21.65 -8.14
C LYS A 62 -13.58 23.14 -7.91
N GLU A 63 -13.64 23.60 -6.67
CA GLU A 63 -13.35 25.00 -6.33
C GLU A 63 -11.90 25.35 -6.62
N THR A 64 -10.97 24.43 -6.32
CA THR A 64 -9.55 24.58 -6.69
C THR A 64 -9.38 24.73 -8.20
N ARG A 65 -10.06 23.87 -8.99
CA ARG A 65 -10.04 23.93 -10.46
C ARG A 65 -10.54 25.28 -10.96
N ALA A 66 -11.66 25.78 -10.43
CA ALA A 66 -12.23 27.06 -10.81
C ALA A 66 -11.29 28.24 -10.45
N ALA A 67 -10.63 28.18 -9.29
CA ALA A 67 -9.63 29.17 -8.89
C ALA A 67 -8.40 29.12 -9.81
N ALA A 68 -7.92 27.93 -10.18
CA ALA A 68 -6.83 27.73 -11.13
C ALA A 68 -7.18 28.28 -12.53
N GLU A 69 -8.39 28.03 -13.01
CA GLU A 69 -8.89 28.52 -14.30
C GLU A 69 -8.93 30.06 -14.32
N ALA A 70 -9.46 30.69 -13.26
CA ALA A 70 -9.47 32.14 -13.10
C ALA A 70 -8.05 32.73 -12.98
N PHE A 71 -7.14 32.04 -12.31
CA PHE A 71 -5.75 32.45 -12.15
C PHE A 71 -4.97 32.39 -13.47
N LEU A 72 -5.13 31.31 -14.24
CA LEU A 72 -4.46 31.17 -15.53
C LEU A 72 -4.99 32.17 -16.56
N SER A 73 -6.28 32.52 -16.49
CA SER A 73 -6.92 33.49 -17.40
C SER A 73 -6.48 34.94 -17.19
N ASN A 74 -5.80 35.27 -16.08
CA ASN A 74 -5.33 36.62 -15.80
C ASN A 74 -3.86 36.79 -16.23
N SER A 75 -3.53 37.87 -16.94
CA SER A 75 -2.15 38.16 -17.36
C SER A 75 -1.25 38.59 -16.19
N ASP A 76 -1.82 39.28 -15.19
CA ASP A 76 -1.11 39.70 -13.98
C ASP A 76 -1.31 38.65 -12.88
N LYS A 77 -0.32 37.77 -12.73
CA LYS A 77 -0.37 36.67 -11.76
C LYS A 77 -0.33 37.15 -10.31
N GLU A 78 0.38 38.25 -10.04
CA GLU A 78 0.47 38.80 -8.69
C GLU A 78 -0.88 39.34 -8.25
N GLN A 79 -1.50 40.18 -9.07
CA GLN A 79 -2.81 40.75 -8.79
C GLN A 79 -3.91 39.67 -8.76
N ALA A 80 -3.83 38.67 -9.66
CA ALA A 80 -4.75 37.54 -9.64
C ALA A 80 -4.66 36.77 -8.32
N MET A 81 -3.45 36.55 -7.80
CA MET A 81 -3.24 35.83 -6.55
C MET A 81 -3.79 36.58 -5.34
N GLN A 82 -3.60 37.89 -5.27
CA GLN A 82 -4.20 38.71 -4.21
C GLN A 82 -5.72 38.58 -4.14
N LYS A 83 -6.39 38.45 -5.30
CA LYS A 83 -7.86 38.30 -5.37
C LYS A 83 -8.33 36.86 -5.16
N LEU A 84 -7.58 35.88 -5.65
CA LEU A 84 -8.00 34.47 -5.70
C LEU A 84 -7.51 33.63 -4.52
N GLN A 85 -6.56 34.13 -3.72
CA GLN A 85 -6.07 33.46 -2.51
C GLN A 85 -7.21 32.96 -1.60
N PRO A 86 -8.24 33.77 -1.25
CA PRO A 86 -9.34 33.28 -0.41
C PRO A 86 -10.11 32.11 -1.02
N ARG A 87 -10.17 32.00 -2.37
CA ARG A 87 -10.83 30.88 -3.05
C ARG A 87 -10.00 29.61 -2.96
N PHE A 88 -8.67 29.71 -3.12
CA PHE A 88 -7.78 28.55 -2.92
C PHE A 88 -7.81 28.05 -1.47
N GLU A 89 -7.74 28.94 -0.49
CA GLU A 89 -7.79 28.58 0.93
C GLU A 89 -9.15 27.99 1.34
N GLY A 90 -10.24 28.54 0.81
CA GLY A 90 -11.58 27.97 0.96
C GLY A 90 -11.69 26.57 0.34
N ALA A 91 -11.10 26.36 -0.84
CA ALA A 91 -11.08 25.08 -1.52
C ALA A 91 -10.27 24.01 -0.76
N ILE A 92 -9.13 24.39 -0.17
CA ILE A 92 -8.36 23.54 0.75
C ILE A 92 -9.20 23.14 1.95
N THR A 93 -9.86 24.11 2.60
CA THR A 93 -10.73 23.87 3.76
C THR A 93 -11.88 22.92 3.41
N GLN A 94 -12.48 23.06 2.23
CA GLN A 94 -13.51 22.16 1.76
C GLN A 94 -12.95 20.75 1.49
N SER A 95 -11.77 20.64 0.88
CA SER A 95 -11.11 19.34 0.64
C SER A 95 -10.79 18.61 1.95
N ASP A 96 -10.39 19.35 2.99
CA ASP A 96 -10.15 18.81 4.33
C ASP A 96 -11.44 18.28 4.96
N LYS A 97 -12.56 19.00 4.79
CA LYS A 97 -13.89 18.54 5.24
C LYS A 97 -14.35 17.31 4.47
N ASP A 98 -14.16 17.30 3.15
CA ASP A 98 -14.51 16.17 2.28
C ASP A 98 -13.74 14.90 2.70
N PHE A 99 -12.44 15.05 3.02
CA PHE A 99 -11.63 13.97 3.59
C PHE A 99 -12.15 13.51 4.96
N GLY A 100 -12.42 14.43 5.88
CA GLY A 100 -12.97 14.11 7.21
C GLY A 100 -14.30 13.36 7.13
N LYS A 101 -15.17 13.76 6.20
CA LYS A 101 -16.43 13.07 5.91
C LYS A 101 -16.18 11.66 5.35
N SER A 102 -15.30 11.53 4.36
CA SER A 102 -14.96 10.23 3.77
C SER A 102 -14.41 9.27 4.83
N MET A 103 -13.55 9.76 5.73
CA MET A 103 -13.07 9.00 6.89
C MET A 103 -14.22 8.56 7.80
N GLY A 104 -15.15 9.44 8.14
CA GLY A 104 -16.32 9.08 8.95
C GLY A 104 -17.21 8.00 8.32
N GLU A 105 -17.39 8.06 6.99
CA GLU A 105 -18.29 7.16 6.26
C GLU A 105 -17.65 5.81 5.89
N ASN A 106 -16.35 5.77 5.60
CA ASN A 106 -15.72 4.60 4.99
C ASN A 106 -14.67 3.91 5.87
N TRP A 107 -14.22 4.52 6.97
CA TRP A 107 -13.15 3.95 7.79
C TRP A 107 -13.53 2.61 8.43
N SER A 108 -14.78 2.46 8.88
CA SER A 108 -15.28 1.20 9.45
C SER A 108 -15.19 0.05 8.43
N ASN A 109 -15.52 0.30 7.16
CA ASN A 109 -15.43 -0.69 6.09
C ASN A 109 -13.99 -1.14 5.87
N VAL A 110 -13.03 -0.22 5.91
CA VAL A 110 -11.59 -0.56 5.85
C VAL A 110 -11.17 -1.42 7.04
N LEU A 111 -11.61 -1.09 8.26
CA LEU A 111 -11.28 -1.88 9.45
C LEU A 111 -11.85 -3.31 9.37
N VAL A 112 -13.09 -3.46 8.91
CA VAL A 112 -13.72 -4.77 8.71
C VAL A 112 -12.95 -5.57 7.66
N ALA A 113 -12.68 -4.98 6.48
CA ALA A 113 -11.94 -5.66 5.42
C ALA A 113 -10.52 -6.09 5.86
N ARG A 114 -9.83 -5.24 6.63
CA ARG A 114 -8.52 -5.59 7.23
C ARG A 114 -8.62 -6.74 8.20
N ARG A 115 -9.63 -6.72 9.08
CA ARG A 115 -9.85 -7.80 10.06
C ARG A 115 -10.09 -9.13 9.36
N ASP A 116 -10.94 -9.13 8.33
CA ASP A 116 -11.29 -10.33 7.60
C ASP A 116 -10.07 -10.90 6.83
N LEU A 117 -9.29 -10.03 6.18
CA LEU A 117 -8.02 -10.42 5.56
C LEU A 117 -7.01 -10.96 6.59
N GLY A 118 -6.90 -10.31 7.75
CA GLY A 118 -6.04 -10.73 8.85
C GLY A 118 -6.43 -12.11 9.41
N MET A 119 -7.72 -12.38 9.55
CA MET A 119 -8.23 -13.69 9.98
C MET A 119 -7.89 -14.78 8.95
N ILE A 120 -8.07 -14.51 7.66
CA ILE A 120 -7.71 -15.46 6.59
C ILE A 120 -6.20 -15.75 6.60
N ASN A 121 -5.37 -14.71 6.74
CA ASN A 121 -3.92 -14.86 6.83
C ASN A 121 -3.51 -15.69 8.06
N SER A 122 -4.16 -15.49 9.21
CA SER A 122 -3.93 -16.29 10.42
C SER A 122 -4.31 -17.76 10.20
N GLN A 123 -5.43 -18.04 9.53
CA GLN A 123 -5.84 -19.40 9.18
C GLN A 123 -4.84 -20.07 8.21
N LEU A 124 -4.33 -19.34 7.22
CA LEU A 124 -3.28 -19.82 6.32
C LEU A 124 -1.97 -20.13 7.06
N MET A 125 -1.56 -19.27 7.99
CA MET A 125 -0.39 -19.54 8.84
C MET A 125 -0.59 -20.80 9.69
N GLY A 126 -1.78 -20.98 10.28
CA GLY A 126 -2.13 -22.19 11.02
C GLY A 126 -2.08 -23.45 10.16
N ALA A 127 -2.63 -23.40 8.94
CA ALA A 127 -2.57 -24.50 7.97
C ALA A 127 -1.12 -24.86 7.60
N ASN A 128 -0.27 -23.85 7.34
CA ASN A 128 1.15 -24.05 7.06
C ASN A 128 1.90 -24.66 8.25
N ALA A 129 1.61 -24.22 9.48
CA ALA A 129 2.22 -24.78 10.68
C ALA A 129 1.82 -26.25 10.89
N GLN A 130 0.54 -26.59 10.67
CA GLN A 130 0.05 -27.97 10.74
C GLN A 130 0.70 -28.87 9.68
N ALA A 131 0.78 -28.38 8.42
CA ALA A 131 1.50 -29.11 7.37
C ALA A 131 2.97 -29.32 7.74
N GLY A 132 3.63 -28.29 8.28
CA GLY A 132 5.02 -28.35 8.73
C GLY A 132 5.26 -29.42 9.79
N GLU A 133 4.37 -29.54 10.79
CA GLU A 133 4.51 -30.58 11.82
C GLU A 133 4.32 -31.98 11.27
N ILE A 134 3.33 -32.19 10.38
CA ILE A 134 3.14 -33.50 9.72
C ILE A 134 4.39 -33.87 8.91
N LEU A 135 4.89 -32.93 8.11
CA LEU A 135 6.09 -33.12 7.30
C LEU A 135 7.32 -33.44 8.16
N ARG A 136 7.45 -32.83 9.35
CA ARG A 136 8.55 -33.08 10.29
C ARG A 136 8.57 -34.51 10.83
N GLN A 137 7.42 -35.17 10.89
CA GLN A 137 7.26 -36.56 11.32
C GLN A 137 7.55 -37.57 10.19
N MET A 138 7.61 -37.11 8.94
CA MET A 138 7.93 -37.96 7.78
C MET A 138 9.44 -38.21 7.64
N PRO A 139 9.84 -39.37 7.08
CA PRO A 139 11.20 -39.62 6.63
C PRO A 139 11.68 -38.52 5.67
N PRO A 140 12.98 -38.17 5.64
CA PRO A 140 13.50 -37.06 4.84
C PRO A 140 13.15 -37.13 3.34
N GLU A 141 13.21 -38.33 2.75
CA GLU A 141 12.90 -38.54 1.32
C GLU A 141 11.41 -38.32 1.02
N ASP A 142 10.53 -38.78 1.90
CA ASP A 142 9.07 -38.62 1.74
C ASP A 142 8.63 -37.20 2.04
N ARG A 143 9.30 -36.52 2.97
CA ARG A 143 9.08 -35.11 3.29
C ARG A 143 9.34 -34.22 2.09
N ALA A 144 10.47 -34.40 1.40
CA ALA A 144 10.82 -33.60 0.23
C ALA A 144 9.82 -33.80 -0.91
N ARG A 145 9.40 -35.05 -1.14
CA ARG A 145 8.36 -35.40 -2.11
C ARG A 145 7.03 -34.75 -1.77
N ALA A 146 6.59 -34.85 -0.51
CA ALA A 146 5.32 -34.30 -0.08
C ALA A 146 5.29 -32.77 -0.17
N MET A 147 6.39 -32.10 0.22
CA MET A 147 6.55 -30.64 0.04
C MET A 147 6.45 -30.23 -1.43
N ALA A 148 7.12 -30.95 -2.33
CA ALA A 148 7.06 -30.65 -3.76
C ALA A 148 5.64 -30.81 -4.30
N VAL A 149 4.94 -31.88 -3.91
CA VAL A 149 3.55 -32.12 -4.34
C VAL A 149 2.60 -31.06 -3.80
N ILE A 150 2.66 -30.71 -2.51
CA ILE A 150 1.82 -29.65 -1.92
C ILE A 150 2.07 -28.31 -2.62
N THR A 151 3.33 -27.99 -2.91
CA THR A 151 3.69 -26.76 -3.64
C THR A 151 3.06 -26.73 -5.04
N LEU A 152 3.11 -27.85 -5.76
CA LEU A 152 2.51 -27.96 -7.10
C LEU A 152 0.98 -27.95 -7.06
N LEU A 153 0.36 -28.52 -6.01
CA LEU A 153 -1.09 -28.47 -5.82
C LEU A 153 -1.59 -27.04 -5.57
N ALA A 154 -0.77 -26.20 -4.95
CA ALA A 154 -1.05 -24.79 -4.71
C ALA A 154 -0.80 -23.89 -5.92
N ASP A 155 -0.21 -24.40 -7.01
CA ASP A 155 0.03 -23.62 -8.23
C ASP A 155 -1.22 -23.60 -9.12
N ASP A 156 -1.75 -22.39 -9.34
CA ASP A 156 -2.92 -22.14 -10.19
C ASP A 156 -2.65 -22.45 -11.67
N LYS A 157 -1.39 -22.55 -12.09
CA LYS A 157 -1.00 -22.84 -13.48
C LYS A 157 -1.06 -24.33 -13.82
N ILE A 158 -1.13 -25.19 -12.81
CA ILE A 158 -1.22 -26.64 -13.01
C ILE A 158 -2.67 -27.02 -13.29
N ASP A 159 -2.89 -27.73 -14.40
CA ASP A 159 -4.20 -28.18 -14.83
C ASP A 159 -4.79 -29.26 -13.89
N ASP A 160 -6.11 -29.41 -13.93
CA ASP A 160 -6.85 -30.30 -13.03
C ASP A 160 -6.48 -31.79 -13.19
N LYS A 161 -6.05 -32.21 -14.38
CA LYS A 161 -5.60 -33.59 -14.62
C LYS A 161 -4.28 -33.82 -13.91
N THR A 162 -3.33 -32.90 -14.05
CA THR A 162 -2.06 -32.96 -13.33
C THR A 162 -2.25 -32.84 -11.82
N LYS A 163 -3.14 -31.96 -11.34
CA LYS A 163 -3.50 -31.86 -9.92
C LYS A 163 -4.09 -33.16 -9.37
N SER A 164 -4.94 -33.85 -10.13
CA SER A 164 -5.48 -35.15 -9.75
C SER A 164 -4.38 -36.21 -9.57
N SER A 165 -3.44 -36.31 -10.52
CA SER A 165 -2.30 -37.23 -10.38
C SER A 165 -1.35 -36.85 -9.23
N LEU A 166 -1.21 -35.57 -8.92
CA LEU A 166 -0.45 -35.10 -7.76
C LEU A 166 -1.15 -35.49 -6.45
N ARG A 167 -2.49 -35.45 -6.39
CA ARG A 167 -3.26 -35.90 -5.23
C ARG A 167 -3.07 -37.39 -4.95
N GLU A 168 -3.02 -38.22 -6.00
CA GLU A 168 -2.73 -39.66 -5.86
C GLU A 168 -1.37 -39.92 -5.19
N LYS A 169 -0.36 -39.08 -5.45
CA LYS A 169 0.97 -39.19 -4.82
C LYS A 169 0.98 -38.85 -3.33
N LEU A 170 -0.11 -38.28 -2.80
CA LEU A 170 -0.31 -37.99 -1.38
C LEU A 170 -1.45 -38.81 -0.78
N ALA A 171 -1.94 -39.85 -1.47
CA ALA A 171 -3.07 -40.66 -0.99
C ALA A 171 -2.79 -41.29 0.38
N ASP A 172 -1.55 -41.70 0.63
CA ASP A 172 -1.10 -42.26 1.91
C ASP A 172 -0.97 -41.20 3.02
N GLN A 173 -1.16 -39.92 2.69
CA GLN A 173 -1.07 -38.78 3.61
C GLN A 173 -2.35 -37.91 3.55
N PRO A 174 -3.52 -38.47 3.95
CA PRO A 174 -4.81 -37.79 3.80
C PRO A 174 -4.90 -36.47 4.59
N GLN A 175 -4.14 -36.34 5.68
CA GLN A 175 -4.09 -35.11 6.47
C GLN A 175 -3.43 -33.96 5.69
N LEU A 176 -2.35 -34.24 4.95
CA LEU A 176 -1.68 -33.24 4.10
C LEU A 176 -2.57 -32.79 2.94
N LEU A 177 -3.31 -33.73 2.33
CA LEU A 177 -4.31 -33.41 1.30
C LEU A 177 -5.42 -32.51 1.85
N SER A 178 -5.97 -32.83 3.02
CA SER A 178 -7.01 -32.01 3.65
C SER A 178 -6.52 -30.59 3.96
N ILE A 179 -5.26 -30.45 4.38
CA ILE A 179 -4.65 -29.13 4.63
C ILE A 179 -4.43 -28.38 3.32
N ALA A 180 -3.93 -29.04 2.27
CA ALA A 180 -3.74 -28.43 0.96
C ALA A 180 -5.07 -27.91 0.37
N ASP A 181 -6.14 -28.71 0.44
CA ASP A 181 -7.47 -28.30 -0.04
C ASP A 181 -8.05 -27.14 0.79
N SER A 182 -7.84 -27.15 2.11
CA SER A 182 -8.27 -26.06 2.99
C SER A 182 -7.48 -24.78 2.70
N ALA A 183 -6.17 -24.89 2.49
CA ALA A 183 -5.30 -23.77 2.13
C ALA A 183 -5.69 -23.19 0.77
N ALA A 184 -6.02 -24.01 -0.24
CA ALA A 184 -6.49 -23.55 -1.54
C ALA A 184 -7.77 -22.70 -1.41
N LYS A 185 -8.77 -23.18 -0.67
CA LYS A 185 -10.00 -22.41 -0.38
C LYS A 185 -9.72 -21.11 0.36
N LEU A 186 -8.77 -21.13 1.30
CA LEU A 186 -8.35 -19.92 2.01
C LEU A 186 -7.63 -18.93 1.10
N GLN A 187 -6.82 -19.39 0.14
CA GLN A 187 -6.17 -18.51 -0.85
C GLN A 187 -7.19 -17.84 -1.79
N GLU A 188 -8.22 -18.57 -2.24
CA GLU A 188 -9.31 -17.98 -3.02
C GLU A 188 -10.05 -16.89 -2.22
N ARG A 189 -10.40 -17.19 -0.96
CA ARG A 189 -11.00 -16.21 -0.05
C ARG A 189 -10.09 -15.02 0.21
N ARG A 190 -8.77 -15.26 0.30
CA ARG A 190 -7.77 -14.20 0.49
C ARG A 190 -7.77 -13.23 -0.68
N LYS A 191 -7.76 -13.73 -1.93
CA LYS A 191 -7.84 -12.88 -3.14
C LYS A 191 -9.08 -11.99 -3.09
N SER A 192 -10.24 -12.58 -2.78
CA SER A 192 -11.49 -11.81 -2.65
C SER A 192 -11.46 -10.78 -1.50
N ALA A 193 -10.83 -11.11 -0.37
CA ALA A 193 -10.65 -10.19 0.75
C ALA A 193 -9.69 -9.04 0.43
N GLU A 194 -8.63 -9.30 -0.34
CA GLU A 194 -7.70 -8.27 -0.84
C GLU A 194 -8.42 -7.29 -1.78
N GLU A 195 -9.21 -7.79 -2.73
CA GLU A 195 -10.04 -6.94 -3.60
C GLU A 195 -11.05 -6.11 -2.79
N SER A 196 -11.66 -6.71 -1.77
CA SER A 196 -12.61 -6.03 -0.89
C SER A 196 -11.92 -4.93 -0.08
N LEU A 197 -10.70 -5.18 0.39
CA LEU A 197 -9.89 -4.16 1.07
C LEU A 197 -9.53 -3.00 0.13
N THR A 198 -9.09 -3.30 -1.10
CA THR A 198 -8.81 -2.26 -2.11
C THR A 198 -10.03 -1.40 -2.39
N LYS A 199 -11.20 -2.02 -2.61
CA LYS A 199 -12.48 -1.31 -2.82
C LYS A 199 -12.87 -0.45 -1.62
N ALA A 200 -12.66 -0.94 -0.40
CA ALA A 200 -12.95 -0.18 0.81
C ALA A 200 -12.00 1.02 1.00
N GLN A 201 -10.75 0.92 0.55
CA GLN A 201 -9.73 1.97 0.65
C GLN A 201 -9.91 3.07 -0.41
N GLU A 202 -10.42 2.73 -1.59
CA GLU A 202 -10.55 3.64 -2.74
C GLU A 202 -11.19 5.01 -2.42
N PRO A 203 -12.37 5.11 -1.76
CA PRO A 203 -12.97 6.41 -1.46
C PRO A 203 -12.13 7.27 -0.50
N LEU A 204 -11.40 6.64 0.43
CA LEU A 204 -10.50 7.35 1.34
C LEU A 204 -9.25 7.84 0.62
N LEU A 205 -8.66 6.99 -0.24
CA LEU A 205 -7.49 7.35 -1.04
C LEU A 205 -7.82 8.47 -2.01
N LYS A 206 -8.99 8.43 -2.65
CA LYS A 206 -9.48 9.51 -3.50
C LYS A 206 -9.58 10.82 -2.73
N ALA A 207 -10.25 10.82 -1.57
CA ALA A 207 -10.39 12.03 -0.77
C ALA A 207 -9.04 12.55 -0.25
N ALA A 208 -8.12 11.67 0.14
CA ALA A 208 -6.76 12.04 0.54
C ALA A 208 -5.97 12.67 -0.61
N MET A 209 -6.13 12.15 -1.83
CA MET A 209 -5.52 12.69 -3.03
C MET A 209 -6.05 14.08 -3.33
N GLU A 210 -7.37 14.29 -3.25
CA GLU A 210 -8.00 15.60 -3.47
C GLU A 210 -7.57 16.63 -2.41
N GLN A 211 -7.43 16.20 -1.15
CA GLN A 211 -6.90 17.00 -0.06
C GLN A 211 -5.46 17.48 -0.31
N SER A 212 -4.61 16.62 -0.87
CA SER A 212 -3.23 16.99 -1.24
C SER A 212 -3.19 17.85 -2.50
N ALA A 213 -3.97 17.48 -3.52
CA ALA A 213 -3.98 18.15 -4.82
C ALA A 213 -4.42 19.61 -4.71
N SER A 214 -5.40 19.94 -3.86
CA SER A 214 -5.83 21.33 -3.64
C SER A 214 -4.68 22.22 -3.16
N ARG A 215 -3.81 21.68 -2.28
CA ARG A 215 -2.59 22.36 -1.81
C ARG A 215 -1.53 22.46 -2.90
N LEU A 216 -1.28 21.39 -3.65
CA LEU A 216 -0.26 21.39 -4.71
C LEU A 216 -0.60 22.37 -5.84
N VAL A 217 -1.88 22.45 -6.23
CA VAL A 217 -2.35 23.44 -7.21
C VAL A 217 -2.18 24.86 -6.67
N TYR A 218 -2.58 25.11 -5.42
CA TYR A 218 -2.41 26.43 -4.81
C TYR A 218 -0.93 26.82 -4.70
N ALA A 219 -0.07 25.89 -4.29
CA ALA A 219 1.37 26.10 -4.21
C ALA A 219 1.95 26.51 -5.57
N GLN A 220 1.52 25.88 -6.67
CA GLN A 220 1.99 26.28 -7.99
C GLN A 220 1.47 27.67 -8.39
N ALA A 221 0.23 28.02 -8.04
CA ALA A 221 -0.30 29.35 -8.28
C ALA A 221 0.49 30.43 -7.51
N LEU A 222 0.82 30.17 -6.25
CA LEU A 222 1.71 31.02 -5.43
C LEU A 222 3.11 31.17 -6.07
N GLN A 223 3.65 30.08 -6.61
CA GLN A 223 4.94 30.10 -7.28
C GLN A 223 4.91 31.01 -8.51
N GLN A 224 3.88 30.86 -9.36
CA GLN A 224 3.70 31.68 -10.57
C GLN A 224 3.41 33.15 -10.25
N SER A 225 2.91 33.47 -9.06
CA SER A 225 2.70 34.85 -8.59
C SER A 225 3.92 35.45 -7.87
N GLY A 226 5.06 34.76 -7.82
CA GLY A 226 6.28 35.23 -7.15
C GLY A 226 6.35 34.99 -5.64
N ARG A 227 5.34 34.34 -5.03
CA ARG A 227 5.29 34.03 -3.58
C ARG A 227 5.98 32.71 -3.25
N ILE A 228 7.28 32.64 -3.54
CA ILE A 228 8.06 31.39 -3.52
C ILE A 228 8.10 30.72 -2.13
N GLY A 229 8.32 31.49 -1.06
CA GLY A 229 8.39 30.92 0.30
C GLY A 229 7.07 30.29 0.75
N GLU A 230 5.96 30.93 0.42
CA GLU A 230 4.62 30.41 0.73
C GLU A 230 4.27 29.20 -0.13
N SER A 231 4.62 29.24 -1.41
CA SER A 231 4.50 28.09 -2.31
C SER A 231 5.22 26.86 -1.74
N PHE A 232 6.46 27.02 -1.28
CA PHE A 232 7.23 25.92 -0.69
C PHE A 232 6.53 25.32 0.53
N ARG A 233 6.08 26.16 1.47
CA ARG A 233 5.35 25.72 2.66
C ARG A 233 4.08 24.94 2.30
N VAL A 234 3.23 25.49 1.44
CA VAL A 234 1.97 24.85 1.03
C VAL A 234 2.21 23.54 0.29
N LYS A 235 3.25 23.49 -0.55
CA LYS A 235 3.66 22.25 -1.23
C LYS A 235 4.06 21.18 -0.22
N GLN A 236 4.90 21.52 0.74
CA GLN A 236 5.34 20.60 1.79
C GLN A 236 4.14 20.08 2.61
N GLU A 237 3.23 20.97 3.01
CA GLU A 237 1.98 20.57 3.68
C GLU A 237 1.18 19.58 2.84
N GLY A 238 1.03 19.83 1.52
CA GLY A 238 0.35 18.94 0.58
C GLY A 238 0.97 17.54 0.50
N GLU A 239 2.30 17.45 0.46
CA GLU A 239 3.02 16.17 0.44
C GLU A 239 2.93 15.43 1.77
N GLU A 240 3.00 16.15 2.89
CA GLU A 240 2.92 15.59 4.24
C GLU A 240 1.55 14.99 4.53
N VAL A 241 0.47 15.68 4.17
CA VAL A 241 -0.90 15.16 4.34
C VAL A 241 -1.13 13.92 3.47
N TRP A 242 -0.63 13.91 2.23
CA TRP A 242 -0.72 12.74 1.36
C TRP A 242 -0.01 11.53 2.00
N LYS A 243 1.26 11.70 2.38
CA LYS A 243 2.05 10.65 3.03
C LYS A 243 1.38 10.16 4.32
N ALA A 244 0.72 11.05 5.08
CA ALA A 244 0.07 10.71 6.35
C ALA A 244 -1.16 9.85 6.13
N ASN A 245 -2.01 10.32 5.23
CA ASN A 245 -3.28 9.68 4.95
C ASN A 245 -3.08 8.35 4.24
N VAL A 246 -2.18 8.28 3.24
CA VAL A 246 -1.90 7.01 2.54
C VAL A 246 -1.33 5.97 3.50
N SER A 247 -0.35 6.33 4.33
CA SER A 247 0.20 5.39 5.33
C SER A 247 -0.90 4.86 6.26
N LYS A 248 -1.78 5.74 6.74
CA LYS A 248 -2.92 5.35 7.57
C LYS A 248 -3.92 4.46 6.85
N ILE A 249 -4.29 4.79 5.62
CA ILE A 249 -5.32 4.09 4.81
C ILE A 249 -4.79 2.75 4.28
N MET A 250 -3.51 2.67 3.95
CA MET A 250 -2.87 1.46 3.44
C MET A 250 -2.27 0.58 4.54
N ALA A 251 -2.17 1.09 5.78
CA ALA A 251 -1.46 0.44 6.89
C ALA A 251 0.02 0.13 6.55
N THR A 252 0.65 0.98 5.75
CA THR A 252 2.09 0.89 5.47
C THR A 252 2.87 1.67 6.54
N PRO A 253 3.93 1.09 7.12
CA PRO A 253 4.79 1.80 8.07
C PRO A 253 5.33 3.09 7.44
N ARG A 254 5.29 4.20 8.20
CA ARG A 254 6.06 5.40 7.85
C ARG A 254 7.49 5.20 8.29
N GLU A 255 8.44 5.56 7.43
CA GLU A 255 9.80 5.79 7.91
C GLU A 255 9.75 6.87 9.01
N PRO A 256 10.38 6.63 10.16
CA PRO A 256 10.43 7.63 11.22
C PRO A 256 11.10 8.89 10.65
N VAL A 257 10.41 10.03 10.77
CA VAL A 257 11.02 11.32 10.47
C VAL A 257 12.15 11.50 11.46
N LYS A 258 13.40 11.42 10.99
CA LYS A 258 14.55 11.76 11.83
C LYS A 258 14.33 13.17 12.36
N PRO A 259 14.40 13.41 13.67
CA PRO A 259 14.29 14.75 14.21
C PRO A 259 15.38 15.62 13.56
N PRO A 260 15.04 16.86 13.16
CA PRO A 260 16.04 17.77 12.60
C PRO A 260 16.99 18.18 13.74
N LEU A 261 18.19 17.61 13.72
CA LEU A 261 19.40 17.95 14.49
C LEU A 261 19.24 17.93 16.01
N GLU A 262 19.96 17.00 16.66
CA GLU A 262 20.43 17.23 18.04
C GLU A 262 21.43 18.38 18.00
N VAL A 263 21.19 19.43 18.79
CA VAL A 263 22.06 20.60 18.96
C VAL A 263 23.19 20.25 19.92
#